data_AF-A0A2D2DIC2-F1
#
_entry.id   AF-A0A2D2DIC2-F1
#
_cell.length_a   1.000
_cell.length_b   1.000
_cell.length_c   1.000
_cell.angle_alpha   90.00
_cell.angle_beta   90.00
_cell.angle_gamma   90.00
#
_symmetry.space_group_name_H-M   'P 1'
#
loop_
_entity.id
_entity.type
_entity.pdbx_description
1 polymer ?
#
loop_
_entity_poly.entity_id
_entity_poly.type
_entity_poly.pdbx_seq_one_letter_code
_entity_poly.pdbx_strand_id
1 'polypeptide(L)'
;MTVALDRPHALLYIVLLLFPAPPGQFISLRLHDMTKQFNAALCLSISLAFAISGCKPKAPADAVQAPVASAPASVPEPAAAPAAAPAPAAASAAAVVDLDKIAVIAKPVPPFPFIDYPPAVDKQYYSTKESDFDQVHLILGDKVHAVEGRVRAIHFTLHKANISQFQAQRDYTKAVLDMGGIKVNTAKPHDSAFLAAHGDNQSELDKRLRYEFHTYSYEAYFLPTATGRKWIVLMVSDEAVDVISVEEKQTASSVKVVTASAMKSELDSKGHVALYINFDTDKAAIRPDGKPAVDEIAALMKKEAALRLSVEGHTDNVGDKARNVTLSRERAQAVVQALVSDGIDSARLSAAGHGAEKPLTDNGSDEARAKNRRVELVKVVKG
;
A
#
# COMPACT_ATOMS: atom_id res chain seq x y z
N MET A 1 -29.03 -3.10 71.31
CA MET A 1 -29.38 -1.81 70.70
C MET A 1 -28.37 -1.55 69.59
N THR A 2 -28.62 -0.99 68.40
CA THR A 2 -29.79 -0.46 67.65
C THR A 2 -29.11 0.21 66.42
N VAL A 3 -29.18 -0.34 65.19
CA VAL A 3 -30.06 0.11 64.05
C VAL A 3 -29.59 1.45 63.42
N ALA A 4 -29.59 1.74 62.10
CA ALA A 4 -30.16 1.14 60.86
C ALA A 4 -29.17 1.30 59.66
N LEU A 5 -29.16 0.53 58.56
CA LEU A 5 -30.01 0.57 57.31
C LEU A 5 -29.87 1.89 56.48
N ASP A 6 -29.92 1.89 55.15
CA ASP A 6 -30.94 1.24 54.28
C ASP A 6 -30.47 0.77 52.86
N ARG A 7 -31.35 0.06 52.12
CA ARG A 7 -31.09 -0.63 50.81
C ARG A 7 -32.39 -1.01 50.07
N PRO A 8 -32.48 -0.92 48.71
CA PRO A 8 -33.02 -2.05 47.90
C PRO A 8 -32.31 -2.25 46.53
N HIS A 9 -32.01 -3.47 46.03
CA HIS A 9 -32.86 -4.48 45.32
C HIS A 9 -33.33 -4.03 43.91
N ALA A 10 -33.40 -4.85 42.84
CA ALA A 10 -33.12 -6.28 42.55
C ALA A 10 -32.84 -6.43 41.00
N LEU A 11 -32.35 -7.49 40.34
CA LEU A 11 -31.99 -8.93 40.55
C LEU A 11 -32.83 -9.87 39.62
N LEU A 12 -32.24 -10.42 38.55
CA LEU A 12 -32.70 -11.68 37.90
C LEU A 12 -31.54 -12.46 37.22
N TYR A 13 -31.73 -13.78 37.07
CA TYR A 13 -30.74 -14.78 36.64
C TYR A 13 -31.45 -15.84 35.77
N ILE A 14 -30.83 -16.35 34.70
CA ILE A 14 -31.24 -17.62 34.04
C ILE A 14 -30.00 -18.44 33.67
N VAL A 15 -30.03 -19.73 34.01
CA VAL A 15 -29.13 -20.78 33.54
C VAL A 15 -30.00 -21.94 33.06
N LEU A 16 -29.63 -22.60 31.96
CA LEU A 16 -30.20 -23.90 31.57
C LEU A 16 -29.09 -24.83 31.06
N LEU A 17 -29.38 -26.13 31.00
CA LEU A 17 -28.39 -27.20 31.13
C LEU A 17 -28.00 -27.89 29.81
N LEU A 18 -26.85 -28.58 29.86
CA LEU A 18 -26.33 -29.46 28.80
C LEU A 18 -27.08 -30.79 28.72
N PHE A 19 -27.37 -31.26 27.51
CA PHE A 19 -27.48 -32.67 27.14
C PHE A 19 -26.99 -32.88 25.68
N PRO A 20 -26.52 -34.07 25.24
CA PRO A 20 -25.63 -34.17 24.08
C PRO A 20 -26.16 -34.91 22.83
N ALA A 21 -25.84 -34.36 21.64
CA ALA A 21 -25.65 -35.05 20.34
C ALA A 21 -26.87 -35.78 19.69
N PRO A 22 -26.83 -36.22 18.40
CA PRO A 22 -25.75 -36.16 17.41
C PRO A 22 -26.17 -35.34 16.14
N PRO A 23 -25.83 -35.63 14.85
CA PRO A 23 -25.19 -34.61 14.02
C PRO A 23 -25.95 -34.17 12.75
N GLY A 24 -25.58 -33.00 12.23
CA GLY A 24 -25.60 -32.73 10.78
C GLY A 24 -26.74 -31.86 10.24
N GLN A 25 -26.72 -30.55 10.49
CA GLN A 25 -27.23 -29.52 9.57
C GLN A 25 -26.61 -28.15 9.89
N PHE A 26 -25.86 -27.59 8.94
CA PHE A 26 -25.39 -26.20 9.01
C PHE A 26 -26.42 -25.29 8.35
N ILE A 27 -27.06 -24.41 9.11
CA ILE A 27 -27.90 -23.34 8.58
C ILE A 27 -27.05 -22.08 8.46
N SER A 28 -26.98 -21.54 7.23
CA SER A 28 -26.24 -20.31 6.92
C SER A 28 -27.10 -19.08 7.20
N LEU A 29 -26.54 -18.09 7.88
CA LEU A 29 -27.14 -16.77 8.05
C LEU A 29 -26.08 -15.69 7.84
N ARG A 30 -25.94 -15.25 6.59
CA ARG A 30 -25.29 -13.97 6.27
C ARG A 30 -26.25 -12.84 6.65
N LEU A 31 -25.75 -11.79 7.31
CA LEU A 31 -26.38 -10.47 7.23
C LEU A 31 -25.53 -9.58 6.30
N HIS A 32 -26.24 -8.88 5.42
CA HIS A 32 -25.81 -7.67 4.73
C HIS A 32 -26.91 -6.62 4.96
N ASP A 33 -26.60 -5.36 4.67
CA ASP A 33 -27.52 -4.23 4.62
C ASP A 33 -28.36 -3.93 5.88
N MET A 34 -27.98 -2.87 6.59
CA MET A 34 -28.93 -1.81 6.96
C MET A 34 -28.21 -0.47 6.97
N THR A 35 -28.57 0.40 6.03
CA THR A 35 -27.88 1.68 5.76
C THR A 35 -28.81 2.84 6.11
N LYS A 36 -28.27 3.90 6.75
CA LYS A 36 -28.86 5.25 6.86
C LYS A 36 -30.36 5.35 7.24
N GLN A 37 -30.65 5.58 8.51
CA GLN A 37 -31.54 6.67 8.96
C GLN A 37 -31.60 6.74 10.50
N PHE A 38 -31.35 7.91 11.07
CA PHE A 38 -32.26 8.65 11.97
C PHE A 38 -31.54 9.89 12.49
N ASN A 39 -32.18 11.05 12.40
CA ASN A 39 -31.60 12.32 12.85
C ASN A 39 -32.72 13.19 13.45
N ALA A 40 -32.40 13.89 14.55
CA ALA A 40 -33.18 14.92 15.22
C ALA A 40 -34.70 14.69 15.48
N ALA A 41 -35.07 14.42 16.74
CA ALA A 41 -36.15 15.14 17.44
C ALA A 41 -36.17 14.83 18.94
N LEU A 42 -35.98 15.85 19.79
CA LEU A 42 -37.03 16.40 20.68
C LEU A 42 -36.40 17.22 21.81
N CYS A 43 -36.70 18.51 21.85
CA CYS A 43 -36.50 19.35 23.05
C CYS A 43 -37.88 19.72 23.60
N LEU A 44 -38.09 19.60 24.93
CA LEU A 44 -38.70 20.70 25.69
C LEU A 44 -38.52 20.57 27.22
N SER A 45 -38.46 21.75 27.82
CA SER A 45 -38.44 22.15 29.23
C SER A 45 -39.25 21.35 30.27
N ILE A 46 -38.71 21.28 31.48
CA ILE A 46 -39.39 21.72 32.73
C ILE A 46 -38.42 22.64 33.50
N SER A 47 -38.95 23.59 34.29
CA SER A 47 -38.20 24.54 35.14
C SER A 47 -39.03 24.91 36.39
N LEU A 48 -38.48 25.76 37.28
CA LEU A 48 -39.07 26.31 38.54
C LEU A 48 -38.93 25.37 39.76
N ALA A 49 -37.94 25.54 40.66
CA ALA A 49 -37.85 26.44 41.84
C ALA A 49 -38.64 25.91 43.08
N PHE A 50 -38.40 26.23 44.37
CA PHE A 50 -37.65 27.27 45.13
C PHE A 50 -37.11 26.67 46.47
N ALA A 51 -36.40 27.34 47.40
CA ALA A 51 -35.27 28.30 47.39
C ALA A 51 -34.86 28.68 48.86
N ILE A 52 -33.77 29.47 49.01
CA ILE A 52 -33.34 30.29 50.19
C ILE A 52 -32.89 29.60 51.51
N SER A 53 -31.58 29.69 51.82
CA SER A 53 -30.94 30.20 53.08
C SER A 53 -29.44 29.86 53.07
N GLY A 54 -28.46 30.65 53.57
CA GLY A 54 -28.48 32.00 54.14
C GLY A 54 -27.04 32.49 54.47
N CYS A 55 -26.82 33.81 54.43
CA CYS A 55 -25.57 34.58 54.69
C CYS A 55 -24.79 34.24 56.00
N LYS A 56 -23.48 34.55 56.23
CA LYS A 56 -22.36 35.23 55.50
C LYS A 56 -20.97 34.93 56.20
N PRO A 57 -19.80 35.49 55.79
CA PRO A 57 -18.45 34.95 56.10
C PRO A 57 -17.62 35.75 57.13
N LYS A 58 -16.33 35.35 57.31
CA LYS A 58 -15.24 36.26 57.69
C LYS A 58 -13.92 35.96 56.91
N ALA A 59 -13.00 36.92 56.93
CA ALA A 59 -11.84 37.09 56.04
C ALA A 59 -10.49 36.72 56.72
N PRO A 60 -9.33 36.77 56.01
CA PRO A 60 -8.09 36.06 56.40
C PRO A 60 -6.99 36.93 57.02
N ALA A 61 -5.84 36.26 57.26
CA ALA A 61 -4.47 36.74 57.38
C ALA A 61 -3.99 37.31 58.74
N ASP A 62 -2.79 36.85 59.11
CA ASP A 62 -1.79 37.54 59.92
C ASP A 62 -0.40 37.05 59.47
N ALA A 63 0.65 37.86 59.64
CA ALA A 63 2.01 37.55 59.15
C ALA A 63 3.10 38.04 60.13
N VAL A 64 4.06 37.18 60.46
CA VAL A 64 5.19 37.53 61.35
C VAL A 64 6.53 36.97 60.82
N GLN A 65 7.36 37.92 60.38
CA GLN A 65 8.83 38.02 60.43
C GLN A 65 9.75 36.78 60.33
N ALA A 66 10.81 36.92 59.54
CA ALA A 66 11.97 36.02 59.48
C ALA A 66 13.16 36.53 60.33
N PRO A 67 14.11 35.66 60.74
CA PRO A 67 15.38 36.06 61.35
C PRO A 67 16.60 35.91 60.42
N VAL A 68 17.36 37.02 60.30
CA VAL A 68 18.81 37.19 59.99
C VAL A 68 19.55 36.33 58.94
N ALA A 69 20.42 37.04 58.20
CA ALA A 69 21.33 36.48 57.19
C ALA A 69 22.58 35.82 57.76
N SER A 70 23.18 34.92 56.97
CA SER A 70 24.61 34.58 57.02
C SER A 70 25.31 35.07 55.75
N ALA A 71 26.58 35.45 55.85
CA ALA A 71 27.38 35.97 54.74
C ALA A 71 27.80 34.85 53.76
N PRO A 72 28.01 35.16 52.46
CA PRO A 72 28.26 34.13 51.45
C PRO A 72 29.63 33.47 51.61
N ALA A 73 29.65 32.14 51.56
CA ALA A 73 30.87 31.39 51.32
C ALA A 73 31.31 31.58 49.86
N SER A 74 32.60 31.82 49.63
CA SER A 74 33.17 32.03 48.30
C SER A 74 33.17 30.72 47.48
N VAL A 75 32.18 30.58 46.60
CA VAL A 75 32.23 29.57 45.53
C VAL A 75 33.28 30.03 44.51
N PRO A 76 34.24 29.18 44.11
CA PRO A 76 35.23 29.55 43.08
C PRO A 76 34.56 29.82 41.74
N GLU A 77 35.16 30.72 40.97
CA GLU A 77 34.74 31.11 39.62
C GLU A 77 34.51 29.88 38.73
N PRO A 78 33.36 29.75 38.04
CA PRO A 78 33.11 28.62 37.17
C PRO A 78 34.09 28.66 36.00
N ALA A 79 34.97 27.65 35.92
CA ALA A 79 35.98 27.53 34.88
C ALA A 79 35.37 27.73 33.50
N ALA A 80 36.01 28.57 32.67
CA ALA A 80 35.47 29.07 31.42
C ALA A 80 34.88 27.93 30.57
N ALA A 81 33.62 28.08 30.16
CA ALA A 81 32.93 27.09 29.34
C ALA A 81 33.77 26.83 28.06
N PRO A 82 34.02 25.56 27.70
CA PRO A 82 34.73 25.25 26.46
C PRO A 82 33.98 25.90 25.30
N ALA A 83 34.72 26.62 24.46
CA ALA A 83 34.14 27.45 23.41
C ALA A 83 33.14 26.65 22.57
N ALA A 84 31.98 27.25 22.29
CA ALA A 84 30.90 26.60 21.58
C ALA A 84 31.43 25.95 20.29
N ALA A 85 31.27 24.63 20.17
CA ALA A 85 31.62 23.91 18.96
C ALA A 85 30.93 24.59 17.76
N PRO A 86 31.63 24.86 16.66
CA PRO A 86 31.09 25.63 15.56
C PRO A 86 29.80 24.98 15.08
N ALA A 87 28.73 25.79 14.98
CA ALA A 87 27.43 25.32 14.49
C ALA A 87 27.61 24.57 13.17
N PRO A 88 26.88 23.46 12.93
CA PRO A 88 27.10 22.61 11.78
C PRO A 88 27.08 23.44 10.50
N ALA A 89 28.11 23.25 9.67
CA ALA A 89 28.33 24.06 8.47
C ALA A 89 27.04 24.13 7.63
N ALA A 90 26.70 25.36 7.20
CA ALA A 90 25.38 25.68 6.69
C ALA A 90 24.90 24.69 5.61
N ALA A 91 23.62 24.33 5.67
CA ALA A 91 23.02 23.41 4.74
C ALA A 91 23.30 23.83 3.29
N SER A 92 23.99 22.97 2.54
CA SER A 92 24.14 23.15 1.10
C SER A 92 22.74 23.24 0.50
N ALA A 93 22.46 24.34 -0.21
CA ALA A 93 21.17 24.55 -0.86
C ALA A 93 20.79 23.34 -1.72
N ALA A 94 19.51 22.94 -1.68
CA ALA A 94 19.04 21.72 -2.30
C ALA A 94 19.17 21.78 -3.83
N ALA A 95 20.22 21.13 -4.35
CA ALA A 95 20.23 20.72 -5.74
C ALA A 95 19.17 19.62 -5.92
N VAL A 96 18.35 19.73 -6.97
CA VAL A 96 17.58 18.59 -7.46
C VAL A 96 18.58 17.48 -7.76
N VAL A 97 18.42 16.32 -7.12
CA VAL A 97 19.36 15.21 -7.26
C VAL A 97 19.19 14.58 -8.63
N ASP A 98 19.96 15.08 -9.59
CA ASP A 98 20.06 14.55 -10.94
C ASP A 98 20.82 13.20 -10.90
N LEU A 99 20.06 12.14 -10.64
CA LEU A 99 20.56 10.78 -10.44
C LEU A 99 21.45 10.30 -11.58
N ASP A 100 21.13 10.70 -12.81
CA ASP A 100 21.80 10.24 -14.02
C ASP A 100 23.12 11.01 -14.28
N LYS A 101 23.39 12.08 -13.51
CA LYS A 101 24.72 12.72 -13.39
C LYS A 101 25.59 12.13 -12.28
N ILE A 102 25.06 11.25 -11.42
CA ILE A 102 25.85 10.61 -10.35
C ILE A 102 26.69 9.47 -10.95
N ALA A 103 28.00 9.56 -10.78
CA ALA A 103 28.93 8.55 -11.31
C ALA A 103 28.66 7.15 -10.72
N VAL A 104 28.74 6.13 -11.58
CA VAL A 104 28.60 4.72 -11.19
C VAL A 104 29.64 4.35 -10.13
N ILE A 105 29.21 3.71 -9.04
CA ILE A 105 30.09 3.30 -7.96
C ILE A 105 30.99 2.14 -8.37
N ALA A 106 32.29 2.29 -8.18
CA ALA A 106 33.31 1.28 -8.52
C ALA A 106 33.44 0.16 -7.48
N LYS A 107 32.76 0.27 -6.33
CA LYS A 107 32.75 -0.75 -5.28
C LYS A 107 31.75 -1.87 -5.64
N PRO A 108 32.07 -3.15 -5.37
CA PRO A 108 31.10 -4.23 -5.52
C PRO A 108 30.00 -4.10 -4.46
N VAL A 109 28.75 -3.94 -4.90
CA VAL A 109 27.58 -4.14 -4.05
C VAL A 109 27.33 -5.66 -3.94
N PRO A 110 26.95 -6.20 -2.76
CA PRO A 110 26.54 -7.60 -2.62
C PRO A 110 25.35 -7.94 -3.54
N PRO A 111 25.01 -9.23 -3.74
CA PRO A 111 23.74 -9.59 -4.38
C PRO A 111 22.55 -9.07 -3.56
N PHE A 112 21.40 -8.89 -4.23
CA PHE A 112 20.14 -8.57 -3.55
C PHE A 112 19.87 -9.59 -2.43
N PRO A 113 19.52 -9.16 -1.19
CA PRO A 113 18.97 -7.85 -0.81
C PRO A 113 19.98 -6.76 -0.43
N PHE A 114 21.28 -6.91 -0.72
CA PHE A 114 22.39 -5.98 -0.40
C PHE A 114 22.73 -5.86 1.09
N ILE A 115 21.71 -5.80 1.94
CA ILE A 115 21.79 -5.67 3.39
C ILE A 115 20.68 -6.51 4.04
N ASP A 116 20.90 -6.97 5.27
CA ASP A 116 20.01 -7.89 5.96
C ASP A 116 19.98 -7.61 7.48
N TYR A 117 19.33 -8.47 8.25
CA TYR A 117 19.27 -8.38 9.72
C TYR A 117 20.65 -8.40 10.41
N PRO A 118 20.79 -7.78 11.59
CA PRO A 118 21.93 -8.02 12.46
C PRO A 118 21.91 -9.48 12.93
N PRO A 119 23.06 -10.18 13.01
CA PRO A 119 23.11 -11.60 13.37
C PRO A 119 22.68 -11.92 14.82
N ALA A 120 22.43 -10.89 15.65
CA ALA A 120 21.91 -11.02 17.00
C ALA A 120 20.37 -11.12 17.07
N VAL A 121 19.64 -10.87 15.97
CA VAL A 121 18.17 -10.87 15.95
C VAL A 121 17.63 -12.29 15.76
N ASP A 122 16.91 -12.78 16.78
CA ASP A 122 16.14 -14.02 16.68
C ASP A 122 15.01 -13.86 15.64
N LYS A 123 14.81 -14.89 14.81
CA LYS A 123 13.88 -14.93 13.69
C LYS A 123 12.41 -14.74 14.09
N GLN A 124 12.08 -14.96 15.36
CA GLN A 124 10.73 -14.68 15.88
C GLN A 124 10.43 -13.19 16.13
N TYR A 125 11.45 -12.31 16.10
CA TYR A 125 11.31 -10.87 16.36
C TYR A 125 11.59 -9.97 15.14
N TYR A 126 11.60 -10.57 13.94
CA TYR A 126 11.63 -9.83 12.68
C TYR A 126 10.46 -10.19 11.74
N SER A 127 10.17 -9.33 10.77
CA SER A 127 9.28 -9.66 9.64
C SER A 127 9.86 -9.19 8.31
N THR A 128 9.75 -10.03 7.28
CA THR A 128 10.24 -9.74 5.92
C THR A 128 9.06 -9.68 4.95
N LYS A 129 8.95 -8.61 4.17
CA LYS A 129 7.99 -8.45 3.06
C LYS A 129 8.83 -8.34 1.77
N GLU A 130 8.76 -9.31 0.87
CA GLU A 130 9.55 -9.32 -0.37
C GLU A 130 8.67 -9.56 -1.61
N SER A 131 9.00 -8.88 -2.71
CA SER A 131 8.41 -9.10 -4.03
C SER A 131 9.45 -9.00 -5.13
N ASP A 132 9.38 -9.89 -6.12
CA ASP A 132 10.23 -9.87 -7.32
C ASP A 132 9.98 -8.67 -8.22
N PHE A 133 8.78 -8.08 -8.17
CA PHE A 133 8.43 -6.83 -8.82
C PHE A 133 7.32 -6.10 -8.05
N ASP A 134 7.59 -4.86 -7.64
CA ASP A 134 6.70 -4.03 -6.82
C ASP A 134 7.07 -2.54 -6.99
N GLN A 135 6.21 -1.62 -6.52
CA GLN A 135 6.46 -0.18 -6.50
C GLN A 135 6.56 0.33 -5.06
N VAL A 136 7.57 1.14 -4.77
CA VAL A 136 7.70 1.89 -3.51
C VAL A 136 7.97 3.36 -3.79
N HIS A 137 7.47 4.25 -2.94
CA HIS A 137 7.77 5.67 -3.07
C HIS A 137 8.94 6.05 -2.15
N LEU A 138 9.89 6.81 -2.68
CA LEU A 138 11.07 7.29 -1.98
C LEU A 138 11.05 8.82 -1.90
N ILE A 139 11.56 9.41 -0.82
CA ILE A 139 11.88 10.84 -0.80
C ILE A 139 13.25 11.03 -1.45
N LEU A 140 13.31 11.76 -2.58
CA LEU A 140 14.54 12.15 -3.27
C LEU A 140 14.62 13.68 -3.28
N GLY A 141 15.69 14.24 -2.72
CA GLY A 141 15.74 15.65 -2.34
C GLY A 141 14.58 16.00 -1.42
N ASP A 142 13.73 16.90 -1.91
CA ASP A 142 12.52 17.43 -1.27
C ASP A 142 11.21 16.83 -1.83
N LYS A 143 11.26 15.77 -2.66
CA LYS A 143 10.09 15.26 -3.41
C LYS A 143 9.86 13.77 -3.28
N VAL A 144 8.61 13.35 -3.44
CA VAL A 144 8.21 11.93 -3.50
C VAL A 144 8.33 11.39 -4.93
N HIS A 145 9.17 10.38 -5.14
CA HIS A 145 9.35 9.69 -6.41
C HIS A 145 8.91 8.22 -6.30
N ALA A 146 8.26 7.69 -7.33
CA ALA A 146 7.98 6.25 -7.42
C ALA A 146 9.20 5.50 -8.00
N VAL A 147 9.54 4.36 -7.41
CA VAL A 147 10.61 3.47 -7.85
C VAL A 147 10.05 2.05 -8.01
N GLU A 148 10.36 1.41 -9.13
CA GLU A 148 9.84 0.10 -9.51
C GLU A 148 10.97 -0.94 -9.63
N GLY A 149 10.75 -2.14 -9.11
CA GLY A 149 11.74 -3.21 -9.18
C GLY A 149 11.54 -4.32 -8.17
N ARG A 150 12.61 -5.08 -7.87
CA ARG A 150 12.58 -6.07 -6.78
C ARG A 150 12.70 -5.33 -5.45
N VAL A 151 11.72 -5.52 -4.56
CA VAL A 151 11.62 -4.82 -3.28
C VAL A 151 11.66 -5.82 -2.14
N ARG A 152 12.48 -5.57 -1.13
CA ARG A 152 12.45 -6.27 0.16
C ARG A 152 12.43 -5.24 1.28
N ALA A 153 11.38 -5.25 2.07
CA ALA A 153 11.32 -4.56 3.35
C ALA A 153 11.59 -5.56 4.48
N ILE A 154 12.46 -5.19 5.42
CA ILE A 154 12.68 -5.89 6.69
C ILE A 154 12.31 -4.99 7.86
N HIS A 155 11.69 -5.58 8.88
CA HIS A 155 11.32 -4.96 10.13
C HIS A 155 11.90 -5.75 11.31
N PHE A 156 12.49 -5.10 12.31
CA PHE A 156 12.77 -5.74 13.60
C PHE A 156 12.75 -4.77 14.78
N THR A 157 12.49 -5.29 15.99
CA THR A 157 12.42 -4.49 17.22
C THR A 157 13.78 -4.42 17.95
N LEU A 158 14.21 -3.20 18.26
CA LEU A 158 15.53 -2.89 18.84
C LEU A 158 15.75 -3.55 20.20
N HIS A 159 14.74 -3.49 21.08
CA HIS A 159 14.81 -4.06 22.42
C HIS A 159 14.88 -5.59 22.43
N LYS A 160 14.37 -6.27 21.39
CA LYS A 160 14.54 -7.72 21.20
C LYS A 160 15.89 -8.09 20.60
N ALA A 161 16.44 -7.20 19.76
CA ALA A 161 17.77 -7.33 19.19
C ALA A 161 18.91 -7.10 20.21
N ASN A 162 18.61 -6.49 21.37
CA ASN A 162 19.60 -5.92 22.30
C ASN A 162 20.53 -4.90 21.60
N ILE A 163 19.95 -4.08 20.71
CA ILE A 163 20.64 -3.04 19.94
C ILE A 163 19.96 -1.69 20.24
N SER A 164 20.73 -0.62 20.43
CA SER A 164 20.17 0.73 20.60
C SER A 164 19.90 1.41 19.26
N GLN A 165 18.97 2.37 19.22
CA GLN A 165 18.69 3.20 18.04
C GLN A 165 19.97 3.76 17.40
N PHE A 166 20.87 4.34 18.21
CA PHE A 166 22.15 4.89 17.74
C PHE A 166 23.08 3.83 17.16
N GLN A 167 23.14 2.64 17.74
CA GLN A 167 23.96 1.53 17.23
C GLN A 167 23.41 1.03 15.89
N ALA A 168 22.10 0.80 15.78
CA ALA A 168 21.46 0.39 14.54
C ALA A 168 21.64 1.43 13.43
N GLN A 169 21.27 2.68 13.69
CA GLN A 169 21.43 3.80 12.77
C GLN A 169 22.88 3.92 12.29
N ARG A 170 23.88 3.88 13.19
CA ARG A 170 25.29 3.93 12.83
C ARG A 170 25.71 2.76 11.94
N ASP A 171 25.34 1.53 12.29
CA ASP A 171 25.83 0.34 11.61
C ASP A 171 25.20 0.15 10.23
N TYR A 172 23.89 0.41 10.09
CA TYR A 172 23.23 0.42 8.79
C TYR A 172 23.73 1.57 7.90
N THR A 173 23.81 2.80 8.40
CA THR A 173 24.42 3.92 7.65
C THR A 173 25.85 3.59 7.23
N LYS A 174 26.68 3.01 8.11
CA LYS A 174 28.05 2.61 7.78
C LYS A 174 28.08 1.54 6.68
N ALA A 175 27.27 0.48 6.77
CA ALA A 175 27.23 -0.57 5.76
C ALA A 175 26.87 -0.01 4.36
N VAL A 176 25.92 0.93 4.30
CA VAL A 176 25.52 1.58 3.03
C VAL A 176 26.63 2.48 2.48
N LEU A 177 27.29 3.28 3.32
CA LEU A 177 28.44 4.12 2.91
C LEU A 177 29.68 3.28 2.54
N ASP A 178 29.89 2.14 3.20
CA ASP A 178 30.95 1.18 2.89
C ASP A 178 30.73 0.54 1.52
N MET A 179 29.48 0.27 1.12
CA MET A 179 29.13 -0.09 -0.27
C MET A 179 29.27 1.08 -1.27
N GLY A 180 29.40 2.31 -0.78
CA GLY A 180 29.51 3.52 -1.61
C GLY A 180 28.18 4.22 -1.90
N GLY A 181 27.11 3.87 -1.18
CA GLY A 181 25.81 4.52 -1.34
C GLY A 181 25.82 6.00 -0.93
N ILE A 182 25.02 6.79 -1.63
CA ILE A 182 24.97 8.25 -1.50
C ILE A 182 23.61 8.62 -0.92
N LYS A 183 23.58 9.38 0.19
CA LYS A 183 22.31 9.86 0.76
C LYS A 183 21.72 10.95 -0.14
N VAL A 184 20.45 10.83 -0.50
CA VAL A 184 19.80 11.71 -1.49
C VAL A 184 18.55 12.45 -0.98
N ASN A 185 17.98 12.10 0.18
CA ASN A 185 16.88 12.89 0.76
C ASN A 185 17.40 14.08 1.58
N THR A 186 16.77 15.23 1.40
CA THR A 186 16.94 16.42 2.26
C THR A 186 15.75 16.60 3.21
N ALA A 187 14.54 16.20 2.79
CA ALA A 187 13.33 16.21 3.61
C ALA A 187 13.09 14.90 4.40
N LYS A 188 12.12 14.96 5.32
CA LYS A 188 11.57 13.81 6.07
C LYS A 188 10.05 13.69 5.87
N PRO A 189 9.44 12.49 6.03
CA PRO A 189 8.01 12.28 5.79
C PRO A 189 7.04 13.09 6.67
N HIS A 190 7.50 13.61 7.82
CA HIS A 190 6.72 14.42 8.77
C HIS A 190 7.31 15.83 8.97
N ASP A 191 8.14 16.33 8.03
CA ASP A 191 8.62 17.72 8.06
C ASP A 191 7.51 18.69 7.62
N SER A 192 7.29 19.78 8.37
CA SER A 192 6.14 20.67 8.13
C SER A 192 6.18 21.43 6.81
N ALA A 193 7.37 21.74 6.27
CA ALA A 193 7.50 22.36 4.96
C ALA A 193 7.32 21.33 3.83
N PHE A 194 7.83 20.11 4.02
CA PHE A 194 7.60 19.00 3.11
C PHE A 194 6.11 18.63 2.98
N LEU A 195 5.38 18.58 4.10
CA LEU A 195 3.94 18.29 4.13
C LEU A 195 3.12 19.37 3.44
N ALA A 196 3.39 20.65 3.70
CA ALA A 196 2.74 21.76 3.01
C ALA A 196 2.92 21.73 1.48
N ALA A 197 3.98 21.08 0.98
CA ALA A 197 4.23 20.88 -0.45
C ALA A 197 3.60 19.60 -1.05
N HIS A 198 3.21 18.62 -0.22
CA HIS A 198 2.71 17.30 -0.67
C HIS A 198 1.23 17.00 -0.31
N GLY A 199 0.60 17.86 0.49
CA GLY A 199 -0.83 17.85 0.77
C GLY A 199 -1.23 17.12 2.05
N ASP A 200 -2.38 17.48 2.60
CA ASP A 200 -2.77 17.25 4.00
C ASP A 200 -3.03 15.78 4.40
N ASN A 201 -2.96 14.82 3.47
CA ASN A 201 -3.28 13.41 3.74
C ASN A 201 -2.03 12.59 4.09
N GLN A 202 -1.51 12.82 5.30
CA GLN A 202 -0.39 12.08 5.88
C GLN A 202 -0.53 10.56 5.76
N SER A 203 -1.74 10.02 5.97
CA SER A 203 -1.95 8.55 6.00
C SER A 203 -1.68 7.89 4.65
N GLU A 204 -2.01 8.55 3.53
CA GLU A 204 -1.68 8.03 2.19
C GLU A 204 -0.20 8.25 1.82
N LEU A 205 0.43 9.30 2.36
CA LEU A 205 1.86 9.53 2.21
C LEU A 205 2.68 8.45 2.94
N ASP A 206 2.38 8.21 4.22
CA ASP A 206 3.03 7.20 5.06
C ASP A 206 2.89 5.79 4.45
N LYS A 207 1.69 5.42 3.96
CA LYS A 207 1.45 4.15 3.23
C LYS A 207 2.33 4.02 1.99
N ARG A 208 2.41 5.05 1.15
CA ARG A 208 3.18 5.04 -0.11
C ARG A 208 4.69 4.92 0.15
N LEU A 209 5.18 5.58 1.20
CA LEU A 209 6.57 5.53 1.66
C LEU A 209 6.91 4.27 2.47
N ARG A 210 5.90 3.45 2.83
CA ARG A 210 6.01 2.30 3.76
C ARG A 210 6.60 2.69 5.13
N TYR A 211 6.20 3.86 5.62
CA TYR A 211 6.68 4.51 6.83
C TYR A 211 5.69 4.21 7.98
N GLU A 212 5.89 3.10 8.69
CA GLU A 212 4.86 2.56 9.61
C GLU A 212 4.75 3.32 10.95
N PHE A 213 5.80 4.06 11.37
CA PHE A 213 5.83 4.80 12.64
C PHE A 213 6.32 6.25 12.47
N HIS A 214 5.58 7.22 13.00
CA HIS A 214 5.87 8.65 12.85
C HIS A 214 7.14 9.14 13.59
N THR A 215 7.68 8.33 14.52
CA THR A 215 8.92 8.63 15.27
C THR A 215 10.21 8.25 14.52
N TYR A 216 10.11 7.63 13.35
CA TYR A 216 11.26 7.14 12.59
C TYR A 216 12.23 8.25 12.11
N SER A 217 13.52 7.91 12.01
CA SER A 217 14.40 8.55 11.04
C SER A 217 13.98 8.19 9.61
N TYR A 218 14.39 8.97 8.61
CA TYR A 218 14.20 8.57 7.21
C TYR A 218 15.43 8.96 6.42
N GLU A 219 16.11 7.98 5.85
CA GLU A 219 17.30 8.16 5.04
C GLU A 219 17.22 7.31 3.77
N ALA A 220 17.11 7.97 2.62
CA ALA A 220 17.14 7.30 1.32
C ALA A 220 18.55 7.38 0.73
N TYR A 221 19.10 6.21 0.40
CA TYR A 221 20.43 6.06 -0.20
C TYR A 221 20.34 5.48 -1.61
N PHE A 222 21.11 6.07 -2.51
CA PHE A 222 21.23 5.70 -3.91
C PHE A 222 22.56 4.98 -4.19
N LEU A 223 22.51 3.89 -4.94
CA LEU A 223 23.67 3.07 -5.33
C LEU A 223 23.63 2.84 -6.86
N PRO A 224 24.22 3.73 -7.68
CA PRO A 224 24.28 3.56 -9.14
C PRO A 224 25.33 2.52 -9.51
N THR A 225 24.92 1.30 -9.87
CA THR A 225 25.84 0.22 -10.27
C THR A 225 25.84 0.00 -11.78
N ALA A 226 26.92 -0.59 -12.31
CA ALA A 226 27.00 -0.96 -13.74
C ALA A 226 25.92 -1.97 -14.18
N THR A 227 25.27 -2.66 -13.23
CA THR A 227 24.13 -3.57 -13.46
C THR A 227 22.77 -2.94 -13.18
N GLY A 228 22.69 -1.62 -12.99
CA GLY A 228 21.45 -0.87 -12.76
C GLY A 228 21.45 -0.05 -11.46
N ARG A 229 20.38 0.71 -11.28
CA ARG A 229 20.16 1.55 -10.08
C ARG A 229 19.66 0.70 -8.91
N LYS A 230 20.15 1.00 -7.71
CA LYS A 230 19.82 0.28 -6.46
C LYS A 230 19.59 1.29 -5.34
N TRP A 231 18.74 0.93 -4.39
CA TRP A 231 18.31 1.81 -3.31
C TRP A 231 18.29 1.09 -1.98
N ILE A 232 18.60 1.83 -0.91
CA ILE A 232 18.37 1.39 0.47
C ILE A 232 17.72 2.55 1.22
N VAL A 233 16.52 2.34 1.75
CA VAL A 233 15.86 3.24 2.69
C VAL A 233 16.10 2.71 4.09
N LEU A 234 16.54 3.57 5.01
CA LEU A 234 16.76 3.27 6.41
C LEU A 234 15.83 4.13 7.27
N MET A 235 15.08 3.48 8.16
CA MET A 235 14.15 4.11 9.10
C MET A 235 14.37 3.53 10.50
N VAL A 236 14.71 4.38 11.47
CA VAL A 236 15.14 3.94 12.82
C VAL A 236 14.47 4.78 13.91
N SER A 237 13.69 4.13 14.77
CA SER A 237 13.01 4.77 15.90
C SER A 237 13.69 4.36 17.21
N ASP A 238 13.11 4.76 18.34
CA ASP A 238 13.44 4.24 19.66
C ASP A 238 13.01 2.78 19.86
N GLU A 239 11.98 2.31 19.15
CA GLU A 239 11.44 0.94 19.26
C GLU A 239 11.99 -0.04 18.21
N ALA A 240 12.17 0.39 16.96
CA ALA A 240 12.32 -0.51 15.81
C ALA A 240 13.25 0.02 14.70
N VAL A 241 13.53 -0.87 13.74
CA VAL A 241 14.25 -0.60 12.50
C VAL A 241 13.46 -1.16 11.33
N ASP A 242 13.14 -0.31 10.35
CA ASP A 242 12.69 -0.72 9.02
C ASP A 242 13.78 -0.40 7.98
N VAL A 243 14.06 -1.36 7.10
CA VAL A 243 14.99 -1.18 5.97
C VAL A 243 14.34 -1.69 4.68
N ILE A 244 14.33 -0.85 3.64
CA ILE A 244 13.79 -1.21 2.33
C ILE A 244 14.93 -1.24 1.30
N SER A 245 15.27 -2.43 0.82
CA SER A 245 16.17 -2.61 -0.33
C SER A 245 15.36 -2.67 -1.63
N VAL A 246 15.81 -1.93 -2.64
CA VAL A 246 15.22 -1.96 -4.00
C VAL A 246 16.31 -2.18 -5.04
N GLU A 247 16.14 -3.17 -5.91
CA GLU A 247 16.86 -3.27 -7.17
C GLU A 247 15.93 -2.76 -8.29
N GLU A 248 16.24 -1.63 -8.93
CA GLU A 248 15.41 -1.16 -10.05
C GLU A 248 15.39 -2.20 -11.16
N LYS A 249 14.18 -2.63 -11.53
CA LYS A 249 13.92 -3.38 -12.75
C LYS A 249 13.02 -2.50 -13.60
N GLN A 250 13.52 -2.00 -14.73
CA GLN A 250 12.63 -1.33 -15.69
C GLN A 250 11.61 -2.36 -16.19
N THR A 251 10.34 -2.04 -15.95
CA THR A 251 9.21 -2.90 -16.22
C THR A 251 9.04 -3.05 -17.72
N ALA A 252 9.39 -4.22 -18.28
CA ALA A 252 8.77 -4.65 -19.53
C ALA A 252 7.28 -4.86 -19.24
N SER A 253 6.46 -3.86 -19.56
CA SER A 253 5.12 -3.68 -19.00
C SER A 253 4.27 -4.96 -19.03
N SER A 254 3.95 -5.48 -17.84
CA SER A 254 3.03 -6.61 -17.68
C SER A 254 1.64 -6.26 -18.20
N VAL A 255 1.25 -4.99 -18.04
CA VAL A 255 0.22 -4.34 -18.88
C VAL A 255 0.81 -4.15 -20.28
N LYS A 256 0.60 -5.14 -21.16
CA LYS A 256 0.78 -4.94 -22.59
C LYS A 256 -0.16 -3.82 -23.03
N VAL A 257 0.37 -2.72 -23.57
CA VAL A 257 -0.46 -1.79 -24.34
C VAL A 257 -0.94 -2.55 -25.57
N VAL A 258 -2.24 -2.82 -25.63
CA VAL A 258 -2.90 -3.60 -26.70
C VAL A 258 -2.98 -2.76 -27.97
N THR A 259 -1.82 -2.41 -28.53
CA THR A 259 -1.73 -1.75 -29.83
C THR A 259 -1.90 -2.78 -30.95
N ALA A 260 -2.39 -2.34 -32.10
CA ALA A 260 -2.39 -3.12 -33.33
C ALA A 260 -1.03 -3.74 -33.64
N SER A 261 0.07 -3.02 -33.36
CA SER A 261 1.44 -3.50 -33.58
C SER A 261 1.82 -4.66 -32.64
N ALA A 262 1.52 -4.53 -31.34
CA ALA A 262 1.77 -5.58 -30.36
C ALA A 262 0.92 -6.83 -30.63
N MET A 263 -0.37 -6.65 -30.92
CA MET A 263 -1.27 -7.74 -31.30
C MET A 263 -0.80 -8.46 -32.57
N LYS A 264 -0.35 -7.73 -33.61
CA LYS A 264 0.22 -8.34 -34.82
C LYS A 264 1.41 -9.23 -34.49
N SER A 265 2.34 -8.73 -33.67
CA SER A 265 3.55 -9.47 -33.27
C SER A 265 3.22 -10.80 -32.58
N GLU A 266 2.23 -10.83 -31.68
CA GLU A 266 1.80 -12.06 -31.01
C GLU A 266 0.98 -12.99 -31.93
N LEU A 267 0.10 -12.44 -32.78
CA LEU A 267 -0.66 -13.22 -33.76
C LEU A 267 0.25 -13.86 -34.83
N ASP A 268 1.37 -13.22 -35.18
CA ASP A 268 2.35 -13.77 -36.12
C ASP A 268 3.31 -14.78 -35.48
N SER A 269 3.65 -14.63 -34.19
CA SER A 269 4.58 -15.53 -33.49
C SER A 269 3.92 -16.71 -32.76
N LYS A 270 2.67 -16.58 -32.34
CA LYS A 270 1.93 -17.59 -31.53
C LYS A 270 0.63 -18.06 -32.17
N GLY A 271 0.18 -17.40 -33.24
CA GLY A 271 -1.15 -17.61 -33.81
C GLY A 271 -2.31 -17.10 -32.94
N HIS A 272 -2.06 -16.54 -31.75
CA HIS A 272 -3.10 -16.04 -30.85
C HIS A 272 -2.61 -14.92 -29.92
N VAL A 273 -3.54 -14.11 -29.41
CA VAL A 273 -3.29 -13.10 -28.37
C VAL A 273 -4.49 -13.00 -27.41
N ALA A 274 -4.23 -12.96 -26.10
CA ALA A 274 -5.24 -12.90 -25.06
C ALA A 274 -5.45 -11.46 -24.56
N LEU A 275 -6.70 -11.01 -24.52
CA LEU A 275 -7.12 -9.63 -24.25
C LEU A 275 -8.13 -9.55 -23.10
N TYR A 276 -8.00 -8.51 -22.28
CA TYR A 276 -8.89 -8.22 -21.16
C TYR A 276 -9.90 -7.14 -21.57
N ILE A 277 -10.98 -7.57 -22.24
CA ILE A 277 -12.13 -6.72 -22.55
C ILE A 277 -13.13 -6.85 -21.39
N ASN A 278 -13.46 -5.73 -20.74
CA ASN A 278 -14.30 -5.73 -19.55
C ASN A 278 -15.79 -5.81 -19.90
N PHE A 279 -16.49 -6.68 -19.15
CA PHE A 279 -17.94 -6.89 -19.20
C PHE A 279 -18.51 -6.88 -17.78
N ASP A 280 -19.76 -6.44 -17.61
CA ASP A 280 -20.44 -6.56 -16.33
C ASP A 280 -20.77 -8.04 -15.99
N THR A 281 -20.99 -8.32 -14.71
CA THR A 281 -21.44 -9.63 -14.19
C THR A 281 -22.68 -10.12 -14.94
N ASP A 282 -22.62 -11.35 -15.45
CA ASP A 282 -23.62 -12.02 -16.29
C ASP A 282 -24.12 -11.26 -17.54
N LYS A 283 -23.40 -10.20 -17.96
CA LYS A 283 -23.68 -9.47 -19.22
C LYS A 283 -22.64 -9.74 -20.30
N ALA A 284 -23.09 -9.60 -21.55
CA ALA A 284 -22.27 -9.64 -22.75
C ALA A 284 -22.02 -8.27 -23.42
N ALA A 285 -22.59 -7.19 -22.87
CA ALA A 285 -22.36 -5.84 -23.40
C ALA A 285 -20.95 -5.35 -23.04
N ILE A 286 -20.17 -4.92 -24.05
CA ILE A 286 -18.83 -4.35 -23.86
C ILE A 286 -18.97 -3.04 -23.09
N ARG A 287 -18.21 -2.89 -22.00
CA ARG A 287 -18.20 -1.66 -21.19
C ARG A 287 -17.38 -0.55 -21.88
N PRO A 288 -17.60 0.74 -21.55
CA PRO A 288 -16.83 1.84 -22.13
C PRO A 288 -15.30 1.70 -21.97
N ASP A 289 -14.84 1.14 -20.85
CA ASP A 289 -13.43 0.85 -20.59
C ASP A 289 -12.86 -0.30 -21.45
N GLY A 290 -13.72 -1.13 -22.05
CA GLY A 290 -13.32 -2.13 -23.05
C GLY A 290 -13.22 -1.61 -24.48
N LYS A 291 -13.78 -0.44 -24.82
CA LYS A 291 -13.81 0.07 -26.19
C LYS A 291 -12.41 0.30 -26.79
N PRO A 292 -11.42 0.90 -26.10
CA PRO A 292 -10.10 1.15 -26.70
C PRO A 292 -9.38 -0.11 -27.21
N ALA A 293 -9.61 -1.26 -26.57
CA ALA A 293 -9.09 -2.54 -27.06
C ALA A 293 -9.76 -2.98 -28.36
N VAL A 294 -11.07 -2.75 -28.53
CA VAL A 294 -11.80 -3.04 -29.78
C VAL A 294 -11.30 -2.15 -30.91
N ASP A 295 -11.06 -0.86 -30.63
CA ASP A 295 -10.63 0.13 -31.61
C ASP A 295 -9.24 -0.22 -32.20
N GLU A 296 -8.32 -0.71 -31.36
CA GLU A 296 -7.00 -1.22 -31.78
C GLU A 296 -7.09 -2.53 -32.57
N ILE A 297 -8.07 -3.41 -32.29
CA ILE A 297 -8.31 -4.61 -33.11
C ILE A 297 -8.86 -4.20 -34.48
N ALA A 298 -9.77 -3.23 -34.53
CA ALA A 298 -10.28 -2.69 -35.79
C ALA A 298 -9.16 -2.02 -36.59
N ALA A 299 -8.26 -1.26 -35.93
CA ALA A 299 -7.08 -0.67 -36.57
C ALA A 299 -6.14 -1.74 -37.15
N LEU A 300 -5.88 -2.83 -36.41
CA LEU A 300 -5.11 -3.98 -36.90
C LEU A 300 -5.77 -4.63 -38.12
N MET A 301 -7.06 -4.94 -38.06
CA MET A 301 -7.76 -5.62 -39.15
C MET A 301 -7.96 -4.73 -40.40
N LYS A 302 -7.99 -3.40 -40.23
CA LYS A 302 -7.95 -2.42 -41.34
C LYS A 302 -6.58 -2.39 -42.02
N LYS A 303 -5.50 -2.42 -41.25
CA LYS A 303 -4.11 -2.46 -41.78
C LYS A 303 -3.80 -3.79 -42.46
N GLU A 304 -4.16 -4.90 -41.84
CA GLU A 304 -3.82 -6.26 -42.29
C GLU A 304 -5.02 -6.88 -43.01
N ALA A 305 -5.33 -6.42 -44.23
CA ALA A 305 -6.56 -6.78 -44.95
C ALA A 305 -6.76 -8.31 -45.17
N ALA A 306 -5.68 -9.09 -45.23
CA ALA A 306 -5.75 -10.55 -45.36
C ALA A 306 -6.04 -11.30 -44.04
N LEU A 307 -5.87 -10.63 -42.88
CA LEU A 307 -6.01 -11.23 -41.56
C LEU A 307 -7.46 -11.68 -41.31
N ARG A 308 -7.62 -12.90 -40.79
CA ARG A 308 -8.88 -13.47 -40.28
C ARG A 308 -8.69 -13.89 -38.84
N LEU A 309 -9.69 -13.63 -37.99
CA LEU A 309 -9.64 -13.88 -36.55
C LEU A 309 -10.87 -14.66 -36.08
N SER A 310 -10.64 -15.67 -35.25
CA SER A 310 -11.64 -16.20 -34.33
C SER A 310 -11.54 -15.42 -33.03
N VAL A 311 -12.66 -14.87 -32.58
CA VAL A 311 -12.81 -14.23 -31.27
C VAL A 311 -13.33 -15.30 -30.32
N GLU A 312 -12.54 -15.68 -29.32
CA GLU A 312 -12.84 -16.77 -28.40
C GLU A 312 -13.11 -16.21 -27.00
N GLY A 313 -14.31 -16.43 -26.47
CA GLY A 313 -14.69 -15.97 -25.14
C GLY A 313 -14.43 -17.02 -24.06
N HIS A 314 -14.02 -16.58 -22.87
CA HIS A 314 -13.73 -17.43 -21.71
C HIS A 314 -14.37 -16.89 -20.42
N THR A 315 -14.54 -17.77 -19.44
CA THR A 315 -14.97 -17.44 -18.07
C THR A 315 -14.01 -18.05 -17.04
N ASP A 316 -14.16 -17.66 -15.78
CA ASP A 316 -13.73 -18.53 -14.68
C ASP A 316 -14.68 -19.74 -14.51
N ASN A 317 -14.41 -20.56 -13.51
CA ASN A 317 -15.15 -21.80 -13.22
C ASN A 317 -16.38 -21.62 -12.31
N VAL A 318 -16.81 -20.40 -12.00
CA VAL A 318 -17.93 -20.15 -11.06
C VAL A 318 -19.27 -20.18 -11.77
N GLY A 319 -20.26 -20.85 -11.19
CA GLY A 319 -21.63 -20.95 -11.75
C GLY A 319 -21.83 -22.14 -12.68
N ASP A 320 -22.94 -22.15 -13.43
CA ASP A 320 -23.27 -23.24 -14.33
C ASP A 320 -22.38 -23.28 -15.59
N LYS A 321 -21.97 -24.49 -15.99
CA LYS A 321 -21.08 -24.71 -17.14
C LYS A 321 -21.76 -24.34 -18.46
N ALA A 322 -23.04 -24.68 -18.65
CA ALA A 322 -23.74 -24.40 -19.91
C ALA A 322 -24.03 -22.90 -20.06
N ARG A 323 -24.40 -22.21 -18.98
CA ARG A 323 -24.49 -20.73 -18.95
C ARG A 323 -23.14 -20.09 -19.23
N ASN A 324 -22.04 -20.57 -18.63
CA ASN A 324 -20.71 -20.01 -18.87
C ASN A 324 -20.24 -20.15 -20.32
N VAL A 325 -20.44 -21.31 -20.96
CA VAL A 325 -20.18 -21.48 -22.41
C VAL A 325 -21.04 -20.49 -23.22
N THR A 326 -22.33 -20.37 -22.90
CA THR A 326 -23.26 -19.47 -23.58
C THR A 326 -22.86 -17.99 -23.44
N LEU A 327 -22.63 -17.50 -22.21
CA LEU A 327 -22.19 -16.14 -21.89
C LEU A 327 -20.85 -15.80 -22.55
N SER A 328 -19.92 -16.75 -22.59
CA SER A 328 -18.63 -16.55 -23.24
C SER A 328 -18.76 -16.36 -24.76
N ARG A 329 -19.67 -17.11 -25.41
CA ARG A 329 -20.01 -16.94 -26.83
C ARG A 329 -20.73 -15.62 -27.08
N GLU A 330 -21.65 -15.22 -26.22
CA GLU A 330 -22.35 -13.92 -26.30
C GLU A 330 -21.35 -12.76 -26.25
N ARG A 331 -20.34 -12.82 -25.37
CA ARG A 331 -19.25 -11.83 -25.25
C ARG A 331 -18.39 -11.77 -26.52
N ALA A 332 -18.00 -12.91 -27.07
CA ALA A 332 -17.27 -12.96 -28.34
C ALA A 332 -18.09 -12.40 -29.51
N GLN A 333 -19.40 -12.68 -29.55
CA GLN A 333 -20.32 -12.13 -30.55
C GLN A 333 -20.46 -10.61 -30.44
N ALA A 334 -20.50 -10.05 -29.23
CA ALA A 334 -20.53 -8.59 -29.03
C ALA A 334 -19.27 -7.90 -29.58
N VAL A 335 -18.09 -8.50 -29.38
CA VAL A 335 -16.82 -8.00 -29.96
C VAL A 335 -16.84 -8.07 -31.49
N VAL A 336 -17.29 -9.20 -32.07
CA VAL A 336 -17.45 -9.32 -33.54
C VAL A 336 -18.43 -8.27 -34.09
N GLN A 337 -19.56 -8.02 -33.42
CA GLN A 337 -20.54 -7.02 -33.83
C GLN A 337 -19.98 -5.59 -33.81
N ALA A 338 -19.17 -5.26 -32.79
CA ALA A 338 -18.50 -3.96 -32.70
C ALA A 338 -17.47 -3.80 -33.85
N LEU A 339 -16.64 -4.81 -34.11
CA LEU A 339 -15.68 -4.78 -35.21
C LEU A 339 -16.35 -4.67 -36.59
N VAL A 340 -17.48 -5.33 -36.81
CA VAL A 340 -18.27 -5.19 -38.04
C VAL A 340 -18.87 -3.78 -38.15
N SER A 341 -19.31 -3.20 -37.04
CA SER A 341 -19.80 -1.80 -36.99
C SER A 341 -18.70 -0.78 -37.30
N ASP A 342 -17.45 -1.07 -36.90
CA ASP A 342 -16.25 -0.31 -37.28
C ASP A 342 -15.79 -0.57 -38.74
N GLY A 343 -16.52 -1.38 -39.52
CA GLY A 343 -16.28 -1.61 -40.94
C GLY A 343 -15.37 -2.78 -41.28
N ILE A 344 -15.19 -3.75 -40.37
CA ILE A 344 -14.53 -5.03 -40.69
C ILE A 344 -15.52 -5.98 -41.37
N ASP A 345 -15.15 -6.56 -42.51
CA ASP A 345 -15.92 -7.61 -43.19
C ASP A 345 -16.14 -8.82 -42.26
N SER A 346 -17.39 -9.21 -42.08
CA SER A 346 -17.79 -10.33 -41.23
C SER A 346 -17.27 -11.68 -41.74
N ALA A 347 -16.98 -11.83 -43.05
CA ALA A 347 -16.32 -13.02 -43.61
C ALA A 347 -14.81 -13.14 -43.25
N ARG A 348 -14.32 -12.24 -42.38
CA ARG A 348 -12.99 -12.30 -41.74
C ARG A 348 -13.05 -12.61 -40.24
N LEU A 349 -14.24 -12.75 -39.67
CA LEU A 349 -14.47 -12.91 -38.23
C LEU A 349 -15.29 -14.16 -37.92
N SER A 350 -14.93 -14.87 -36.84
CA SER A 350 -15.78 -15.88 -36.19
C SER A 350 -15.87 -15.61 -34.69
N ALA A 351 -16.92 -16.11 -34.04
CA ALA A 351 -17.10 -16.01 -32.59
C ALA A 351 -17.29 -17.42 -31.98
N ALA A 352 -16.46 -17.75 -30.99
CA ALA A 352 -16.54 -18.99 -30.22
C ALA A 352 -16.65 -18.69 -28.71
N GLY A 353 -17.15 -19.66 -27.95
CA GLY A 353 -17.21 -19.56 -26.49
C GLY A 353 -16.80 -20.88 -25.87
N HIS A 354 -15.86 -20.84 -24.92
CA HIS A 354 -15.31 -22.01 -24.23
C HIS A 354 -15.69 -22.06 -22.74
N GLY A 355 -16.35 -21.03 -22.22
CA GLY A 355 -16.61 -20.90 -20.78
C GLY A 355 -15.31 -21.12 -19.98
N ALA A 356 -15.36 -22.05 -19.03
CA ALA A 356 -14.23 -22.41 -18.17
C ALA A 356 -13.29 -23.48 -18.76
N GLU A 357 -13.54 -24.02 -19.97
CA GLU A 357 -12.83 -25.21 -20.49
C GLU A 357 -11.41 -24.93 -20.98
N LYS A 358 -11.09 -23.67 -21.30
CA LYS A 358 -9.74 -23.19 -21.67
C LYS A 358 -9.23 -22.15 -20.65
N PRO A 359 -8.87 -22.55 -19.41
CA PRO A 359 -8.29 -21.64 -18.42
C PRO A 359 -6.87 -21.23 -18.81
N LEU A 360 -6.49 -19.97 -18.51
CA LEU A 360 -5.15 -19.42 -18.68
C LEU A 360 -4.27 -19.66 -17.44
N THR A 361 -4.92 -19.76 -16.28
CA THR A 361 -4.31 -19.99 -14.96
C THR A 361 -5.29 -20.79 -14.11
N ASP A 362 -4.93 -21.19 -12.89
CA ASP A 362 -5.86 -21.89 -12.01
C ASP A 362 -7.08 -21.01 -11.62
N ASN A 363 -8.01 -21.57 -10.84
CA ASN A 363 -9.17 -20.84 -10.35
C ASN A 363 -9.22 -20.81 -8.81
N GLY A 364 -8.07 -20.92 -8.14
CA GLY A 364 -7.97 -20.94 -6.67
C GLY A 364 -8.32 -19.59 -6.04
N SER A 365 -7.74 -18.51 -6.54
CA SER A 365 -7.96 -17.14 -6.05
C SER A 365 -8.83 -16.30 -6.99
N ASP A 366 -9.36 -15.16 -6.52
CA ASP A 366 -10.17 -14.27 -7.35
C ASP A 366 -9.35 -13.53 -8.42
N GLU A 367 -8.06 -13.31 -8.17
CA GLU A 367 -7.10 -12.76 -9.13
C GLU A 367 -6.78 -13.76 -10.24
N ALA A 368 -6.74 -15.06 -9.91
CA ALA A 368 -6.59 -16.13 -10.88
C ALA A 368 -7.88 -16.30 -11.73
N ARG A 369 -9.05 -16.33 -11.09
CA ARG A 369 -10.36 -16.28 -11.75
C ARG A 369 -10.50 -15.04 -12.66
N ALA A 370 -10.03 -13.87 -12.23
CA ALA A 370 -10.05 -12.65 -13.04
C ALA A 370 -9.27 -12.77 -14.35
N LYS A 371 -8.11 -13.44 -14.35
CA LYS A 371 -7.32 -13.71 -15.56
C LYS A 371 -8.02 -14.69 -16.52
N ASN A 372 -8.88 -15.57 -16.01
CA ASN A 372 -9.63 -16.52 -16.84
C ASN A 372 -10.85 -15.86 -17.54
N ARG A 373 -11.43 -14.81 -16.97
CA ARG A 373 -12.48 -13.97 -17.59
C ARG A 373 -11.90 -13.04 -18.68
N ARG A 374 -11.67 -13.59 -19.88
CA ARG A 374 -10.97 -12.92 -20.99
C ARG A 374 -11.59 -13.19 -22.36
N VAL A 375 -11.10 -12.48 -23.37
CA VAL A 375 -11.36 -12.75 -24.80
C VAL A 375 -10.02 -12.98 -25.50
N GLU A 376 -9.88 -14.06 -26.27
CA GLU A 376 -8.71 -14.33 -27.09
C GLU A 376 -9.01 -14.05 -28.57
N LEU A 377 -7.99 -13.64 -29.32
CA LEU A 377 -8.01 -13.56 -30.77
C LEU A 377 -7.10 -14.63 -31.33
N VAL A 378 -7.63 -15.52 -32.16
CA VAL A 378 -6.90 -16.62 -32.79
C VAL A 378 -6.84 -16.40 -34.30
N LYS A 379 -5.64 -16.41 -34.87
CA LYS A 379 -5.37 -16.21 -36.29
C LYS A 379 -5.84 -17.40 -37.11
N VAL A 380 -6.88 -17.20 -37.93
CA VAL A 380 -7.44 -18.25 -38.79
C VAL A 380 -6.63 -18.33 -40.08
N VAL A 381 -5.75 -19.32 -40.15
CA VAL A 381 -5.06 -19.71 -41.39
C VAL A 381 -6.01 -20.57 -42.22
N LYS A 382 -6.27 -20.18 -43.47
CA LYS A 382 -6.79 -21.13 -44.46
C LYS A 382 -5.63 -22.04 -44.90
N GLY A 383 -5.83 -23.35 -44.75
CA GLY A 383 -5.10 -24.36 -45.54
C GLY A 383 -5.62 -24.40 -46.98
#